data_AF-A0A8K0KQ00-F1
#
_entry.id   AF-A0A8K0KQ00-F1
#
_cell.length_a   1.000
_cell.length_b   1.000
_cell.length_c   1.000
_cell.angle_alpha   90.00
_cell.angle_beta   90.00
_cell.angle_gamma   90.00
#
_symmetry.space_group_name_H-M   'P 1'
#
loop_
_entity.id
_entity.type
_entity.pdbx_description
1 polymer ?
#
loop_
_entity_poly.entity_id
_entity_poly.type
_entity_poly.pdbx_seq_one_letter_code
_entity_poly.pdbx_strand_id
1 'polypeptide(L)'
;MHMFFILIENKMAMVSCFRRSNFSATGRITRLIHNHGLNPKEMKKDVIGPADPVSNLRPILFRIPEKESELEKKLRLKREEIQKWNQEFWATHNNNFLKQKRDFVNSLSSDEVKAKEKKALTSEEMSEFYKDFLDNHWEVHLTYNKEWYKRNLDLLFLTYRVKCNNLLKKLISF
;
A
#
# COMPACT_ATOMS: atom_id res chain seq x y z
N MET A 1 -12.27 12.89 -16.35
CA MET A 1 -11.99 12.81 -14.89
C MET A 1 -12.56 11.55 -14.24
N HIS A 2 -12.71 10.43 -14.96
CA HIS A 2 -13.31 9.19 -14.42
C HIS A 2 -12.29 8.15 -13.93
N MET A 3 -10.99 8.36 -14.20
CA MET A 3 -9.90 7.48 -13.72
C MET A 3 -9.39 7.81 -12.31
N PHE A 4 -9.76 8.97 -11.75
CA PHE A 4 -9.30 9.41 -10.43
C PHE A 4 -10.06 8.77 -9.26
N PHE A 5 -11.29 8.30 -9.50
CA PHE A 5 -12.09 7.56 -8.51
C PHE A 5 -11.68 6.07 -8.39
N ILE A 6 -11.22 5.48 -9.49
CA ILE A 6 -10.93 4.03 -9.60
C ILE A 6 -9.76 3.59 -8.71
N LEU A 7 -8.81 4.47 -8.38
CA LEU A 7 -7.63 4.10 -7.57
C LEU A 7 -7.89 4.07 -6.05
N ILE A 8 -8.92 4.76 -5.57
CA ILE A 8 -9.32 4.71 -4.15
C ILE A 8 -10.30 3.55 -3.93
N GLU A 9 -11.27 3.36 -4.83
CA GLU A 9 -12.24 2.25 -4.73
C GLU A 9 -11.58 0.87 -4.83
N ASN A 10 -10.58 0.69 -5.72
CA ASN A 10 -9.89 -0.60 -5.85
C ASN A 10 -9.02 -0.98 -4.64
N LYS A 11 -8.69 -0.05 -3.74
CA LYS A 11 -7.94 -0.36 -2.51
C LYS A 11 -8.86 -0.68 -1.33
N MET A 12 -10.09 -0.17 -1.32
CA MET A 12 -11.06 -0.49 -0.27
C MET A 12 -11.77 -1.84 -0.48
N ALA A 13 -11.86 -2.33 -1.73
CA ALA A 13 -12.73 -3.45 -2.09
C ALA A 13 -12.23 -4.88 -1.76
N MET A 14 -11.08 -5.07 -1.09
CA MET A 14 -10.60 -6.42 -0.76
C MET A 14 -10.45 -6.64 0.75
N VAL A 15 -11.58 -6.81 1.42
CA VAL A 15 -11.64 -7.47 2.74
C VAL A 15 -12.11 -8.91 2.50
N SER A 16 -11.16 -9.84 2.32
CA SER A 16 -11.41 -11.27 2.52
C SER A 16 -10.46 -11.81 3.58
N CYS A 17 -11.02 -12.57 4.53
CA CYS A 17 -10.41 -13.30 5.64
C CYS A 17 -9.00 -12.89 6.08
N PHE A 18 -8.93 -12.06 7.12
CA PHE A 18 -7.68 -11.62 7.72
C PHE A 18 -7.25 -12.52 8.87
N ARG A 19 -6.04 -13.09 8.78
CA ARG A 19 -5.36 -13.76 9.89
C ARG A 19 -4.46 -12.73 10.60
N ARG A 20 -4.71 -12.51 11.89
CA ARG A 20 -4.01 -11.53 12.74
C ARG A 20 -2.49 -11.79 12.73
N SER A 21 -1.69 -10.86 12.22
CA SER A 21 -0.23 -10.89 12.42
C SER A 21 0.33 -9.49 12.71
N ASN A 22 0.99 -9.36 13.86
CA ASN A 22 1.49 -8.11 14.45
C ASN A 22 2.90 -7.74 13.94
N PHE A 23 3.14 -7.73 12.63
CA PHE A 23 4.47 -7.40 12.11
C PHE A 23 4.48 -6.17 11.21
N SER A 24 5.44 -5.28 11.44
CA SER A 24 5.76 -4.14 10.58
C SER A 24 6.06 -4.56 9.13
N ALA A 25 5.74 -3.69 8.16
CA ALA A 25 5.95 -3.91 6.74
C ALA A 25 7.44 -4.17 6.37
N THR A 26 8.38 -3.52 7.06
CA THR A 26 9.83 -3.76 6.90
C THR A 26 10.25 -5.15 7.35
N GLY A 27 9.59 -5.72 8.35
CA GLY A 27 9.81 -7.09 8.83
C GLY A 27 9.28 -8.18 7.88
N ARG A 28 8.46 -7.83 6.88
CA ARG A 28 7.88 -8.79 5.93
C ARG A 28 8.67 -8.91 4.64
N ILE A 29 9.23 -7.81 4.12
CA ILE A 29 10.17 -7.86 2.97
C ILE A 29 11.44 -8.61 3.36
N THR A 30 11.98 -8.37 4.56
CA THR A 30 13.10 -9.13 5.12
C THR A 30 12.79 -10.61 5.28
N ARG A 31 11.54 -10.99 5.59
CA ARG A 31 11.11 -12.40 5.57
C ARG A 31 10.92 -12.98 4.17
N LEU A 32 10.52 -12.21 3.16
CA LEU A 32 10.54 -12.69 1.77
C LEU A 32 11.98 -12.99 1.31
N ILE A 33 12.92 -12.12 1.67
CA ILE A 33 14.35 -12.32 1.42
C ILE A 33 14.85 -13.57 2.16
N HIS A 34 14.53 -13.72 3.44
CA HIS A 34 15.02 -14.81 4.28
C HIS A 34 14.37 -16.17 3.98
N ASN A 35 13.04 -16.22 3.80
CA ASN A 35 12.30 -17.48 3.62
C ASN A 35 12.39 -18.03 2.19
N HIS A 36 12.65 -17.19 1.18
CA HIS A 36 12.81 -17.63 -0.22
C HIS A 36 14.25 -17.54 -0.72
N GLY A 37 15.22 -17.16 0.12
CA GLY A 37 16.63 -17.03 -0.27
C GLY A 37 16.89 -16.00 -1.37
N LEU A 38 16.04 -14.97 -1.50
CA LEU A 38 16.15 -13.99 -2.59
C LEU A 38 17.21 -12.94 -2.29
N ASN A 39 18.29 -12.92 -3.06
CA ASN A 39 19.31 -11.87 -3.02
C ASN A 39 19.01 -10.76 -4.05
N PRO A 40 18.76 -9.51 -3.63
CA PRO A 40 18.48 -8.38 -4.54
C PRO A 40 19.52 -8.14 -5.63
N LYS A 41 20.79 -8.51 -5.39
CA LYS A 41 21.89 -8.36 -6.35
C LYS A 41 21.89 -9.42 -7.45
N GLU A 42 21.39 -10.62 -7.15
CA GLU A 42 21.35 -11.77 -8.08
C GLU A 42 20.06 -11.79 -8.91
N MET A 43 19.06 -11.01 -8.51
CA MET A 43 17.79 -10.90 -9.20
C MET A 43 17.94 -10.29 -10.61
N LYS A 44 17.19 -10.84 -11.58
CA LYS A 44 17.12 -10.29 -12.95
C LYS A 44 16.11 -9.15 -13.12
N LYS A 45 15.08 -9.11 -12.27
CA LYS A 45 13.98 -8.13 -12.30
C LYS A 45 13.44 -7.88 -10.90
N ASP A 46 12.70 -6.78 -10.73
CA ASP A 46 11.94 -6.52 -9.50
C ASP A 46 10.97 -7.69 -9.24
N VAL A 47 10.84 -8.10 -7.99
CA VAL A 47 9.97 -9.21 -7.56
C VAL A 47 8.81 -8.66 -6.73
N ILE A 48 7.59 -9.09 -7.05
CA ILE A 48 6.38 -8.69 -6.33
C ILE A 48 5.98 -9.82 -5.39
N GLY A 49 5.84 -9.52 -4.10
CA GLY A 49 5.43 -10.49 -3.09
C GLY A 49 3.91 -10.68 -3.00
N PRO A 50 3.45 -11.62 -2.15
CA PRO A 50 2.04 -11.81 -1.84
C PRO A 50 1.43 -10.56 -1.18
N ALA A 51 0.10 -10.43 -1.22
CA ALA A 51 -0.58 -9.31 -0.58
C ALA A 51 -0.29 -9.26 0.93
N ASP A 52 -0.03 -8.07 1.45
CA ASP A 52 0.22 -7.87 2.87
C ASP A 52 -1.08 -8.07 3.66
N PRO A 53 -1.12 -8.96 4.67
CA PRO A 53 -2.33 -9.22 5.44
C PRO A 53 -2.62 -8.14 6.49
N VAL A 54 -2.14 -6.89 6.35
CA VAL A 54 -2.56 -5.73 7.15
C VAL A 54 -2.86 -4.53 6.25
N SER A 55 -1.97 -4.20 5.33
CA SER A 55 -2.17 -3.07 4.41
C SER A 55 -2.92 -3.45 3.11
N ASN A 56 -3.05 -4.74 2.80
CA ASN A 56 -3.48 -5.28 1.50
C ASN A 56 -2.58 -4.94 0.30
N LEU A 57 -1.48 -4.21 0.52
CA LEU A 57 -0.57 -3.82 -0.55
C LEU A 57 0.48 -4.90 -0.81
N ARG A 58 0.83 -5.12 -2.08
CA ARG A 58 1.91 -6.05 -2.42
C ARG A 58 3.28 -5.39 -2.18
N PRO A 59 4.17 -6.02 -1.38
CA PRO A 59 5.55 -5.59 -1.27
C PRO A 59 6.29 -5.85 -2.59
N ILE A 60 7.33 -5.06 -2.85
CA ILE A 60 8.18 -5.17 -4.03
C ILE A 60 9.61 -5.22 -3.53
N LEU A 61 10.33 -6.25 -3.95
CA LEU A 61 11.76 -6.34 -3.76
C LEU A 61 12.42 -5.78 -5.02
N PHE A 62 13.06 -4.62 -4.89
CA PHE A 62 13.73 -3.98 -6.01
C PHE A 62 15.07 -4.66 -6.28
N ARG A 63 15.34 -4.93 -7.56
CA ARG A 63 16.64 -5.43 -7.99
C ARG A 63 17.73 -4.38 -7.75
N ILE A 64 18.91 -4.82 -7.36
CA ILE A 64 20.13 -3.99 -7.30
C ILE A 64 21.06 -4.44 -8.43
N PRO A 65 21.23 -3.63 -9.51
CA PRO A 65 22.19 -3.93 -10.56
C PRO A 65 23.65 -3.93 -10.05
N GLU A 66 24.52 -4.75 -10.63
CA GLU A 66 25.96 -4.76 -10.28
C GLU A 66 26.65 -3.40 -10.52
N LYS A 67 26.33 -2.75 -11.64
CA LYS A 67 26.85 -1.43 -12.04
C LYS A 67 25.80 -0.34 -11.85
N GLU A 68 25.18 -0.27 -10.68
CA GLU A 68 24.19 0.76 -10.35
C GLU A 68 24.86 2.14 -10.24
N SER A 69 24.41 3.11 -11.04
CA SER A 69 24.86 4.50 -10.88
C SER A 69 24.19 5.17 -9.69
N GLU A 70 24.80 6.22 -9.14
CA GLU A 70 24.24 6.95 -8.00
C GLU A 70 22.82 7.51 -8.28
N LEU A 71 22.51 7.90 -9.52
CA LEU A 71 21.16 8.32 -9.90
C LEU A 71 20.16 7.17 -9.91
N GLU A 72 20.56 5.99 -10.37
CA GLU A 72 19.72 4.77 -10.36
C GLU A 72 19.49 4.29 -8.92
N LYS A 73 20.54 4.30 -8.09
CA LYS A 73 20.46 4.03 -6.66
C LYS A 73 19.50 4.98 -5.95
N LYS A 74 19.61 6.28 -6.24
CA LYS A 74 18.69 7.29 -5.71
C LYS A 74 17.25 7.01 -6.11
N LEU A 75 17.00 6.62 -7.37
CA LEU A 75 15.68 6.23 -7.85
C LEU A 75 15.14 5.01 -7.10
N ARG A 76 15.95 3.95 -6.97
CA ARG A 76 15.56 2.73 -6.26
C ARG A 76 15.21 3.00 -4.80
N LEU A 77 16.09 3.70 -4.07
CA LEU A 77 15.85 4.07 -2.67
C LEU A 77 14.59 4.94 -2.52
N LYS A 78 14.31 5.84 -3.47
CA LYS A 78 13.08 6.63 -3.44
C LYS A 78 11.83 5.78 -3.64
N ARG A 79 11.88 4.78 -4.52
CA ARG A 79 10.79 3.81 -4.70
C ARG A 79 10.56 2.97 -3.43
N GLU A 80 11.63 2.52 -2.77
CA GLU A 80 11.57 1.80 -1.49
C GLU A 80 10.94 2.66 -0.38
N GLU A 81 11.36 3.92 -0.25
CA GLU A 81 10.82 4.89 0.72
C GLU A 81 9.31 5.07 0.51
N ILE A 82 8.89 5.32 -0.73
CA ILE A 82 7.48 5.55 -1.07
C ILE A 82 6.63 4.30 -0.84
N GLN A 83 7.17 3.12 -1.16
CA GLN A 83 6.49 1.87 -0.86
C GLN A 83 6.31 1.66 0.64
N LYS A 84 7.36 1.90 1.44
CA LYS A 84 7.30 1.79 2.90
C LYS A 84 6.24 2.73 3.48
N TRP A 85 6.26 4.00 3.05
CA TRP A 85 5.27 4.99 3.44
C TRP A 85 3.83 4.55 3.12
N ASN A 86 3.61 4.02 1.91
CA ASN A 86 2.31 3.47 1.52
C ASN A 86 1.87 2.31 2.40
N GLN A 87 2.77 1.37 2.65
CA GLN A 87 2.51 0.20 3.49
C GLN A 87 2.11 0.63 4.91
N GLU A 88 2.84 1.57 5.51
CA GLU A 88 2.57 2.09 6.85
C GLU A 88 1.24 2.83 6.94
N PHE A 89 0.94 3.69 5.94
CA PHE A 89 -0.34 4.38 5.88
C PHE A 89 -1.52 3.41 5.81
N TRP A 90 -1.50 2.48 4.85
CA TRP A 90 -2.62 1.55 4.65
C TRP A 90 -2.74 0.52 5.78
N ALA A 91 -1.63 0.12 6.41
CA ALA A 91 -1.71 -0.73 7.59
C ALA A 91 -2.39 -0.01 8.77
N THR A 92 -2.04 1.26 9.01
CA THR A 92 -2.65 2.08 10.06
C THR A 92 -4.12 2.33 9.77
N HIS A 93 -4.43 2.73 8.53
CA HIS A 93 -5.79 2.99 8.08
C HIS A 93 -6.69 1.76 8.20
N ASN A 94 -6.24 0.59 7.73
CA ASN A 94 -7.01 -0.65 7.80
C ASN A 94 -7.24 -1.10 9.25
N ASN A 95 -6.26 -0.91 10.14
CA ASN A 95 -6.45 -1.21 11.56
C ASN A 95 -7.51 -0.30 12.20
N ASN A 96 -7.51 1.00 11.88
CA ASN A 96 -8.51 1.95 12.35
C ASN A 96 -9.90 1.62 11.79
N PHE A 97 -10.00 1.30 10.51
CA PHE A 97 -11.24 0.85 9.87
C PHE A 97 -11.82 -0.38 10.57
N LEU A 98 -10.99 -1.41 10.80
CA LEU A 98 -11.43 -2.64 11.47
C LEU A 98 -11.83 -2.38 12.92
N LYS A 99 -11.19 -1.43 13.61
CA LYS A 99 -11.58 -1.04 14.96
C LYS A 99 -12.96 -0.38 14.95
N GLN A 100 -13.15 0.67 14.15
CA GLN A 100 -14.40 1.41 14.07
C GLN A 100 -15.56 0.53 13.59
N LYS A 101 -15.30 -0.40 12.65
CA LYS A 101 -16.30 -1.38 12.23
C LYS A 101 -16.75 -2.29 13.38
N ARG A 102 -15.83 -2.73 14.25
CA ARG A 102 -16.20 -3.53 15.43
C ARG A 102 -17.02 -2.70 16.41
N ASP A 103 -16.63 -1.46 16.64
CA ASP A 103 -17.34 -0.56 17.55
C ASP A 103 -18.76 -0.29 17.05
N PHE A 104 -18.95 -0.08 15.73
CA PHE A 104 -20.25 0.05 15.08
C PHE A 104 -21.13 -1.21 15.19
N VAL A 105 -20.55 -2.40 14.98
CA VAL A 105 -21.28 -3.66 15.19
C VAL A 105 -21.72 -3.80 16.65
N ASN A 106 -20.85 -3.45 17.60
CA ASN A 106 -21.16 -3.54 19.02
C ASN A 106 -22.27 -2.55 19.42
N SER A 107 -22.31 -1.34 18.85
CA SER A 107 -23.38 -0.37 19.14
C SER A 107 -24.74 -0.80 18.59
N LEU A 108 -24.79 -1.62 17.53
CA LEU A 108 -26.03 -2.21 17.02
C LEU A 108 -26.51 -3.41 17.86
N SER A 109 -25.64 -3.94 18.72
CA SER A 109 -25.88 -5.17 19.50
C SER A 109 -26.56 -4.93 20.86
N SER A 110 -26.79 -3.67 21.24
CA SER A 110 -27.44 -3.30 22.52
C SER A 110 -28.96 -3.43 22.51
N ASP A 111 -29.58 -3.64 21.36
CA ASP A 111 -30.99 -4.04 21.27
C ASP A 111 -31.08 -5.56 21.42
N GLU A 112 -31.82 -6.04 22.43
CA GLU A 112 -31.86 -7.40 23.01
C GLU A 112 -32.09 -8.61 22.05
N VAL A 113 -32.09 -8.45 20.73
CA VAL A 113 -32.59 -9.47 19.78
C VAL A 113 -31.51 -10.20 18.95
N LYS A 114 -30.26 -9.75 18.86
CA LYS A 114 -29.31 -10.31 17.85
C LYS A 114 -28.16 -11.18 18.39
N ALA A 115 -28.18 -11.61 19.65
CA ALA A 115 -27.13 -12.48 20.21
C ALA A 115 -27.09 -13.92 19.66
N LYS A 116 -28.07 -14.35 18.83
CA LYS A 116 -28.15 -15.73 18.32
C LYS A 116 -27.83 -15.94 16.84
N GLU A 117 -27.73 -14.88 16.03
CA GLU A 117 -27.31 -15.02 14.64
C GLU A 117 -26.12 -14.12 14.37
N LYS A 118 -24.99 -14.71 13.98
CA LYS A 118 -23.86 -14.05 13.33
C LYS A 118 -24.29 -13.48 11.97
N LYS A 119 -25.29 -12.60 11.94
CA LYS A 119 -25.69 -11.92 10.73
C LYS A 119 -24.57 -10.97 10.36
N ALA A 120 -23.95 -11.23 9.22
CA ALA A 120 -23.20 -10.20 8.52
C ALA A 120 -24.07 -8.94 8.45
N LEU A 121 -23.46 -7.77 8.70
CA LEU A 121 -24.14 -6.47 8.57
C LEU A 121 -24.93 -6.43 7.26
N THR A 122 -26.16 -5.93 7.32
CA THR A 122 -26.94 -5.75 6.09
C THR A 122 -26.24 -4.76 5.17
N SER A 123 -26.57 -4.76 3.88
CA SER A 123 -25.98 -3.79 2.94
C SER A 123 -26.29 -2.35 3.35
N GLU A 124 -27.44 -2.11 3.98
CA GLU A 124 -27.88 -0.79 4.45
C GLU A 124 -27.04 -0.34 5.66
N GLU A 125 -26.92 -1.19 6.69
CA GLU A 125 -26.08 -0.93 7.87
C GLU A 125 -24.60 -0.73 7.49
N MET A 126 -24.09 -1.52 6.53
CA MET A 126 -22.73 -1.33 5.99
C MET A 126 -22.60 0.00 5.25
N SER A 127 -23.62 0.42 4.49
CA SER A 127 -23.58 1.66 3.71
C SER A 127 -23.54 2.89 4.62
N GLU A 128 -24.34 2.90 5.69
CA GLU A 128 -24.32 3.95 6.70
C GLU A 128 -22.94 4.06 7.36
N PHE A 129 -22.39 2.92 7.81
CA PHE A 129 -21.03 2.87 8.36
C PHE A 129 -19.98 3.40 7.38
N TYR A 130 -20.05 3.01 6.10
CA TYR A 130 -19.08 3.47 5.10
C TYR A 130 -19.17 4.97 4.89
N LYS A 131 -20.37 5.52 4.80
CA LYS A 131 -20.59 6.95 4.66
C LYS A 131 -19.97 7.71 5.84
N ASP A 132 -20.31 7.33 7.07
CA ASP A 132 -19.79 7.97 8.27
C ASP A 132 -18.28 7.82 8.40
N PHE A 133 -17.74 6.65 8.06
CA PHE A 133 -16.29 6.44 8.08
C PHE A 133 -15.58 7.37 7.10
N LEU A 134 -16.09 7.49 5.87
CA LEU A 134 -15.50 8.36 4.84
C LEU A 134 -15.63 9.83 5.21
N ASP A 135 -16.80 10.26 5.68
CA ASP A 135 -17.06 11.64 6.10
C ASP A 135 -16.19 12.04 7.30
N ASN A 136 -15.88 11.12 8.22
CA ASN A 136 -15.01 11.42 9.36
C ASN A 136 -13.51 11.37 9.04
N HIS A 137 -13.10 10.79 7.91
CA HIS A 137 -11.68 10.62 7.54
C HIS A 137 -11.27 11.34 6.24
N TRP A 138 -12.16 12.18 5.69
CA TRP A 138 -11.95 12.84 4.41
C TRP A 138 -10.64 13.65 4.37
N GLU A 139 -10.29 14.39 5.42
CA GLU A 139 -9.04 15.18 5.51
C GLU A 139 -7.80 14.30 5.43
N VAL A 140 -7.84 13.15 6.10
CA VAL A 140 -6.75 12.16 6.09
C VAL A 140 -6.57 11.61 4.68
N HIS A 141 -7.67 11.27 3.99
CA HIS A 141 -7.64 10.80 2.62
C HIS A 141 -7.11 11.85 1.64
N LEU A 142 -7.56 13.09 1.76
CA LEU A 142 -7.06 14.18 0.91
C LEU A 142 -5.57 14.44 1.14
N THR A 143 -5.15 14.48 2.40
CA THR A 143 -3.73 14.66 2.76
C THR A 143 -2.88 13.54 2.19
N TYR A 144 -3.31 12.28 2.34
CA TYR A 144 -2.66 11.13 1.73
C TYR A 144 -2.56 11.25 0.21
N ASN A 145 -3.66 11.55 -0.48
CA ASN A 145 -3.68 11.65 -1.93
C ASN A 145 -2.77 12.77 -2.43
N LYS A 146 -2.80 13.94 -1.80
CA LYS A 146 -1.92 15.06 -2.13
C LYS A 146 -0.45 14.66 -2.03
N GLU A 147 -0.07 14.01 -0.93
CA GLU A 147 1.30 13.55 -0.72
C GLU A 147 1.69 12.41 -1.68
N TRP A 148 0.74 11.52 -1.99
CA TRP A 148 0.92 10.47 -2.99
C TRP A 148 1.23 11.05 -4.37
N TYR A 149 0.47 12.05 -4.83
CA TYR A 149 0.73 12.71 -6.12
C TYR A 149 2.08 13.41 -6.14
N LYS A 150 2.41 14.16 -5.09
CA LYS A 150 3.71 14.83 -4.95
C LYS A 150 4.87 13.84 -5.09
N ARG A 151 4.80 12.72 -4.35
CA ARG A 151 5.83 11.65 -4.39
C ARG A 151 5.94 10.99 -5.77
N ASN A 152 4.81 10.80 -6.47
CA ASN A 152 4.82 10.24 -7.83
C ASN A 152 5.40 11.21 -8.87
N LEU A 153 5.14 12.52 -8.73
CA LEU A 153 5.76 13.53 -9.58
C LEU A 153 7.28 13.56 -9.38
N ASP A 154 7.75 13.49 -8.14
CA ASP A 154 9.18 13.40 -7.82
C ASP A 154 9.82 12.14 -8.46
N LEU A 155 9.14 10.99 -8.38
CA LEU A 155 9.59 9.76 -9.03
C LEU A 155 9.64 9.87 -10.55
N LEU A 156 8.64 10.50 -11.16
CA LEU A 156 8.60 10.70 -12.61
C LEU A 156 9.79 11.53 -13.07
N PHE A 157 10.05 12.64 -12.39
CA PHE A 157 11.20 13.51 -12.68
C PHE A 157 12.53 12.77 -12.53
N LEU A 158 12.70 12.01 -11.44
CA LEU A 158 13.92 11.25 -11.19
C LEU A 158 14.11 10.12 -12.21
N THR A 159 13.03 9.44 -12.59
CA THR A 159 13.04 8.41 -13.64
C THR A 159 13.44 9.01 -14.98
N TYR A 160 12.86 10.16 -15.34
CA TYR A 160 13.23 10.90 -16.54
C TYR A 160 14.72 11.24 -16.55
N ARG A 161 15.24 11.79 -15.45
CA ARG A 161 16.66 12.13 -15.32
C ARG A 161 17.58 10.90 -15.49
N VAL A 162 17.23 9.75 -14.90
CA VAL A 162 17.97 8.50 -15.08
C VAL A 162 17.96 8.06 -16.55
N LYS A 163 16.81 8.13 -17.23
CA LYS A 163 16.69 7.76 -18.64
C LYS A 163 17.55 8.67 -19.53
N CYS A 164 17.48 9.99 -19.36
CA CYS A 164 18.33 10.93 -20.09
C CYS A 164 19.81 10.66 -19.85
N ASN A 165 20.23 10.47 -18.60
CA ASN A 165 21.62 10.16 -18.26
C ASN A 165 22.11 8.87 -18.93
N ASN A 166 21.28 7.83 -18.95
CA ASN A 166 21.63 6.55 -19.57
C ASN A 166 21.66 6.64 -21.11
N LEU A 167 20.81 7.47 -21.72
CA LEU A 167 20.86 7.76 -23.15
C LEU A 167 22.13 8.53 -23.52
N LEU A 168 22.48 9.58 -22.77
CA LEU A 168 23.71 10.35 -22.98
C LEU A 168 24.96 9.47 -22.86
N LYS A 169 25.04 8.63 -21.82
CA LYS A 169 26.15 7.69 -21.66
C LYS A 169 26.29 6.75 -22.85
N LYS A 170 25.18 6.24 -23.38
CA LYS A 170 25.19 5.37 -24.57
C LYS A 170 25.67 6.10 -25.81
N LEU A 171 25.25 7.36 -26.00
CA LEU A 171 25.65 8.17 -27.16
C LEU A 171 27.14 8.57 -27.12
N ILE A 172 27.69 8.81 -25.93
CA ILE A 172 29.10 9.18 -25.74
C ILE A 172 30.03 7.95 -25.74
N SER A 173 29.51 6.76 -25.46
CA SER A 173 30.27 5.50 -25.50
C SER A 173 30.37 4.87 -26.90
N PHE A 174 29.85 5.53 -27.92
CA PHE A 174 30.10 5.24 -29.35
C PHE A 174 31.23 6.14 -29.85
#